data_AF-A0A9N9W2A9-F1
#
_entry.id   AF-A0A9N9W2A9-F1
#
_cell.length_a   1.000
_cell.length_b   1.000
_cell.length_c   1.000
_cell.angle_alpha   90.00
_cell.angle_beta   90.00
_cell.angle_gamma   90.00
#
_symmetry.space_group_name_H-M   'P 1'
#
loop_
_entity.id
_entity.type
_entity.pdbx_description
1 polymer ?
#
loop_
_entity_poly.entity_id
_entity_poly.type
_entity_poly.pdbx_seq_one_letter_code
_entity_poly.pdbx_strand_id
1 'polypeptide(L)'
;MDLGSGTVNFYGSCPGGLMKKLLRENFEQVQKIKSLQTTYAKDALYGCLYGCGGDLSIANNFISAIDSLDKLSINNFEKDVSMLWPVIYRHAQSLKSLSLHSTPEYYNFITVTPAIARRIVAGFPHLTHLTVDISAREAERLFEEATGSSDRGQPQESTAIDELVKMDRLKEIRLAVNLDDKASAFAGENKYDVMGSKSFPNVNVENTLVLARAIFNKFREVSAQSSLEKVAIRFSRHCFSDRFQYDIVMTTISVVKDGPDFKTEGDGRWDWDPERVSMGLWNQIVQADSEITRRAD
;
A
#
# COMPACT_ATOMS: atom_id res chain seq x y z
N MET A 1 17.16 -7.73 12.85
CA MET A 1 16.07 -6.83 13.28
C MET A 1 16.54 -6.09 14.52
N ASP A 2 16.66 -4.78 14.46
CA ASP A 2 17.14 -3.95 15.58
C ASP A 2 15.96 -3.24 16.25
N LEU A 3 15.50 -3.77 17.38
CA LEU A 3 14.43 -3.19 18.18
C LEU A 3 14.85 -1.88 18.86
N GLY A 4 16.15 -1.66 19.08
CA GLY A 4 16.69 -0.46 19.72
C GLY A 4 16.47 0.80 18.89
N SER A 5 16.31 0.65 17.57
CA SER A 5 15.97 1.72 16.64
C SER A 5 14.50 2.20 16.75
N GLY A 6 13.65 1.46 17.46
CA GLY A 6 12.20 1.68 17.48
C GLY A 6 11.52 1.40 16.13
N THR A 7 12.23 0.89 15.12
CA THR A 7 11.69 0.56 13.80
C THR A 7 11.76 -0.93 13.57
N VAL A 8 10.60 -1.54 13.29
CA VAL A 8 10.48 -2.97 13.04
C VAL A 8 9.82 -3.20 11.70
N ASN A 9 10.47 -4.02 10.88
CA ASN A 9 9.95 -4.40 9.58
C ASN A 9 9.93 -5.93 9.46
N PHE A 10 8.74 -6.46 9.26
CA PHE A 10 8.53 -7.88 8.99
C PHE A 10 8.35 -8.08 7.48
N TYR A 11 9.47 -8.14 6.75
CA TYR A 11 9.52 -8.62 5.37
C TYR A 11 9.84 -10.12 5.35
N GLY A 12 9.18 -10.85 4.45
CA GLY A 12 9.46 -12.27 4.24
C GLY A 12 8.71 -13.21 5.17
N SER A 13 9.01 -14.49 4.99
CA SER A 13 8.16 -15.60 5.35
C SER A 13 7.90 -15.73 6.85
N CYS A 14 6.61 -15.70 7.18
CA CYS A 14 6.05 -16.21 8.42
C CYS A 14 6.23 -15.28 9.68
N PRO A 15 5.76 -14.01 9.65
CA PRO A 15 6.01 -12.99 10.67
C PRO A 15 5.40 -13.29 12.05
N GLY A 16 4.33 -14.09 12.11
CA GLY A 16 3.66 -14.44 13.37
C GLY A 16 4.56 -15.18 14.36
N GLY A 17 5.48 -16.03 13.89
CA GLY A 17 6.43 -16.74 14.75
C GLY A 17 7.39 -15.78 15.45
N LEU A 18 7.94 -14.84 14.69
CA LEU A 18 8.85 -13.82 15.22
C LEU A 18 8.12 -12.86 16.17
N MET A 19 6.91 -12.41 15.83
CA MET A 19 6.08 -11.60 16.71
C MET A 19 5.80 -12.30 18.06
N LYS A 20 5.42 -13.58 18.04
CA LYS A 20 5.22 -14.40 19.24
C LYS A 20 6.49 -14.48 20.09
N LYS A 21 7.64 -14.72 19.45
CA LYS A 21 8.94 -14.79 20.13
C LYS A 21 9.29 -13.47 20.80
N LEU A 22 9.17 -12.36 20.07
CA LEU A 22 9.45 -11.01 20.56
C LEU A 22 8.54 -10.61 21.74
N LEU A 23 7.26 -10.96 21.69
CA LEU A 23 6.33 -10.73 22.80
C LEU A 23 6.74 -11.49 24.08
N ARG A 24 7.36 -12.67 23.93
CA ARG A 24 7.80 -13.49 25.07
C ARG A 24 9.15 -13.06 25.61
N GLU A 25 10.11 -12.78 24.72
CA GLU A 25 11.52 -12.64 25.08
C GLU A 25 11.96 -11.17 25.17
N ASN A 26 11.24 -10.24 24.53
CA ASN A 26 11.65 -8.83 24.41
C ASN A 26 10.47 -7.86 24.60
N PHE A 27 9.51 -8.20 25.48
CA PHE A 27 8.28 -7.43 25.67
C PHE A 27 8.51 -5.93 25.90
N GLU A 28 9.45 -5.57 26.80
CA GLU A 28 9.77 -4.16 27.08
C GLU A 28 10.29 -3.38 25.85
N GLN A 29 10.94 -4.07 24.91
CA GLN A 29 11.40 -3.46 23.65
C GLN A 29 10.26 -3.35 22.64
N VAL A 30 9.34 -4.33 22.63
CA VAL A 30 8.12 -4.26 21.81
C VAL A 30 7.29 -3.03 22.19
N GLN A 31 7.15 -2.74 23.48
CA GLN A 31 6.43 -1.55 23.97
C GLN A 31 6.99 -0.23 23.42
N LYS A 32 8.30 -0.19 23.12
CA LYS A 32 9.04 0.99 22.66
C LYS A 32 9.06 1.15 21.14
N ILE A 33 8.47 0.23 20.36
CA ILE A 33 8.40 0.34 18.90
C ILE A 33 7.62 1.61 18.52
N LYS A 34 8.20 2.42 17.63
CA LYS A 34 7.60 3.64 17.08
C LYS A 34 7.19 3.51 15.62
N SER A 35 7.83 2.63 14.87
CA SER A 35 7.50 2.36 13.48
C SER A 35 7.38 0.86 13.26
N LEU A 36 6.22 0.43 12.79
CA LEU A 36 5.94 -0.98 12.49
C LEU A 36 5.52 -1.11 11.03
N GLN A 37 6.22 -1.96 10.29
CA GLN A 37 5.76 -2.49 9.02
C GLN A 37 5.57 -4.00 9.12
N THR A 38 4.45 -4.48 8.63
CA THR A 38 4.06 -5.87 8.77
C THR A 38 3.17 -6.32 7.62
N THR A 39 3.16 -7.62 7.37
CA THR A 39 2.39 -8.27 6.32
C THR A 39 1.58 -9.40 6.93
N TYR A 40 0.32 -9.55 6.51
CA TYR A 40 -0.52 -10.69 6.90
C TYR A 40 -0.99 -11.42 5.66
N ALA A 41 -1.33 -12.69 5.80
CA ALA A 41 -2.03 -13.44 4.77
C ALA A 41 -3.08 -14.26 5.50
N LYS A 42 -4.34 -14.14 5.07
CA LYS A 42 -5.44 -14.91 5.66
C LYS A 42 -5.23 -16.41 5.42
N ASP A 43 -4.86 -16.75 4.20
CA ASP A 43 -4.56 -18.11 3.79
C ASP A 43 -3.05 -18.35 3.90
N ALA A 44 -2.66 -19.58 4.23
CA ALA A 44 -1.28 -19.98 4.09
C ALA A 44 -0.91 -19.88 2.61
N LEU A 45 -0.25 -18.78 2.24
CA LEU A 45 0.38 -18.60 0.92
C LEU A 45 0.98 -19.94 0.49
N TYR A 46 0.57 -20.45 -0.67
CA TYR A 46 1.14 -21.63 -1.32
C TYR A 46 2.67 -21.42 -1.40
N GLY A 47 3.42 -21.95 -0.42
CA GLY A 47 4.87 -21.70 -0.29
C GLY A 47 5.42 -21.57 1.13
N CYS A 48 4.71 -21.02 2.14
CA CYS A 48 5.19 -21.16 3.53
C CYS A 48 4.74 -22.56 4.01
N LEU A 49 5.65 -23.54 3.91
CA LEU A 49 5.51 -24.93 4.39
C LEU A 49 5.17 -25.05 5.90
N TYR A 50 5.07 -23.95 6.63
CA TYR A 50 4.97 -23.91 8.10
C TYR A 50 3.72 -23.22 8.67
N GLY A 51 2.66 -22.97 7.90
CA GLY A 51 1.42 -22.38 8.44
C GLY A 51 1.59 -20.93 8.91
N CYS A 52 1.85 -20.05 7.96
CA CYS A 52 2.59 -18.81 8.21
C CYS A 52 1.86 -17.53 7.86
N GLY A 53 0.56 -17.67 7.59
CA GLY A 53 -0.36 -16.60 7.92
C GLY A 53 -0.08 -16.25 9.38
N GLY A 54 0.51 -15.07 9.61
CA GLY A 54 0.62 -14.54 10.95
C GLY A 54 -0.80 -14.40 11.45
N ASP A 55 -1.26 -15.38 12.22
CA ASP A 55 -2.60 -15.43 12.79
C ASP A 55 -2.97 -14.02 13.23
N LEU A 56 -4.06 -13.50 12.67
CA LEU A 56 -4.47 -12.11 12.81
C LEU A 56 -4.62 -11.74 14.31
N SER A 57 -4.81 -12.73 15.19
CA SER A 57 -4.72 -12.56 16.65
C SER A 57 -3.31 -12.24 17.16
N ILE A 58 -2.25 -12.83 16.60
CA ILE A 58 -0.85 -12.52 16.92
C ILE A 58 -0.53 -11.10 16.52
N ALA A 59 -0.90 -10.72 15.30
CA ALA A 59 -0.79 -9.38 14.79
C ALA A 59 -1.45 -8.37 15.74
N ASN A 60 -2.71 -8.65 16.08
CA ASN A 60 -3.50 -7.84 16.99
C ASN A 60 -2.82 -7.71 18.36
N ASN A 61 -2.35 -8.82 18.94
CA ASN A 61 -1.66 -8.83 20.23
C ASN A 61 -0.33 -8.07 20.17
N PHE A 62 0.42 -8.22 19.08
CA PHE A 62 1.70 -7.53 18.89
C PHE A 62 1.51 -6.02 18.80
N ILE A 63 0.60 -5.56 17.93
CA ILE A 63 0.31 -4.12 17.80
C ILE A 63 -0.29 -3.57 19.11
N SER A 64 -1.07 -4.38 19.84
CA SER A 64 -1.65 -3.99 21.13
C SER A 64 -0.60 -3.86 22.24
N ALA A 65 0.51 -4.58 22.14
CA ALA A 65 1.59 -4.52 23.12
C ALA A 65 2.46 -3.28 22.95
N ILE A 66 2.38 -2.58 21.82
CA ILE A 66 3.10 -1.33 21.60
C ILE A 66 2.41 -0.21 22.42
N ASP A 67 3.17 0.60 23.15
CA ASP A 67 2.58 1.65 24.01
C ASP A 67 2.04 2.82 23.18
N SER A 68 2.79 3.23 22.16
CA SER A 68 2.45 4.33 21.27
C SER A 68 3.22 4.19 19.97
N LEU A 69 2.48 4.15 18.86
CA LEU A 69 3.00 3.99 17.51
C LEU A 69 2.91 5.29 16.71
N ASP A 70 4.01 5.70 16.09
CA ASP A 70 4.10 6.89 15.23
C ASP A 70 3.82 6.53 13.76
N LYS A 71 4.27 5.35 13.32
CA LYS A 71 4.12 4.87 11.94
C LYS A 71 3.63 3.42 11.92
N LEU A 72 2.58 3.17 11.14
CA LEU A 72 2.07 1.83 10.89
C LEU A 72 1.95 1.61 9.38
N SER A 73 2.59 0.56 8.89
CA SER A 73 2.37 0.05 7.54
C SER A 73 1.88 -1.39 7.63
N ILE A 74 0.69 -1.65 7.09
CA ILE A 74 0.12 -2.98 6.96
C ILE A 74 0.06 -3.30 5.47
N ASN A 75 0.92 -4.23 5.08
CA ASN A 75 0.88 -4.87 3.78
C ASN A 75 -0.17 -5.98 3.81
N ASN A 76 -0.80 -6.25 2.66
CA ASN A 76 -1.84 -7.26 2.50
C ASN A 76 -3.10 -7.01 3.37
N PHE A 77 -3.58 -5.78 3.36
CA PHE A 77 -4.81 -5.35 4.02
C PHE A 77 -6.04 -5.97 3.31
N GLU A 78 -6.52 -7.09 3.84
CA GLU A 78 -7.68 -7.83 3.35
C GLU A 78 -9.04 -7.39 3.97
N LYS A 79 -10.16 -7.99 3.50
CA LYS A 79 -11.54 -7.60 3.85
C LYS A 79 -11.84 -7.86 5.32
N ASP A 80 -11.15 -8.85 5.89
CA ASP A 80 -11.33 -9.33 7.26
C ASP A 80 -10.46 -8.58 8.27
N VAL A 81 -9.65 -7.61 7.81
CA VAL A 81 -8.81 -6.74 8.65
C VAL A 81 -9.64 -5.74 9.47
N SER A 82 -10.97 -5.85 9.39
CA SER A 82 -11.90 -5.24 10.34
C SER A 82 -11.47 -5.44 11.80
N MET A 83 -10.88 -6.60 12.11
CA MET A 83 -10.36 -6.97 13.41
C MET A 83 -9.12 -6.19 13.86
N LEU A 84 -8.34 -5.59 12.94
CA LEU A 84 -7.19 -4.76 13.32
C LEU A 84 -7.61 -3.31 13.63
N TRP A 85 -8.76 -2.82 13.15
CA TRP A 85 -9.18 -1.44 13.43
C TRP A 85 -9.18 -1.09 14.91
N PRO A 86 -9.73 -1.91 15.83
CA PRO A 86 -9.68 -1.61 17.27
C PRO A 86 -8.26 -1.37 17.79
N VAL A 87 -7.29 -2.19 17.37
CA VAL A 87 -5.90 -2.03 17.81
C VAL A 87 -5.20 -0.87 17.11
N ILE A 88 -5.50 -0.59 15.84
CA ILE A 88 -4.97 0.60 15.15
C ILE A 88 -5.50 1.87 15.85
N TYR A 89 -6.77 1.90 16.24
CA TYR A 89 -7.37 3.04 16.95
C TYR A 89 -6.80 3.27 18.34
N ARG A 90 -6.24 2.26 19.00
CA ARG A 90 -5.48 2.47 20.25
C ARG A 90 -4.33 3.45 20.06
N HIS A 91 -3.76 3.50 18.85
CA HIS A 91 -2.66 4.40 18.49
C HIS A 91 -3.12 5.73 17.89
N ALA A 92 -4.43 6.02 17.89
CA ALA A 92 -5.03 7.23 17.31
C ALA A 92 -4.31 8.53 17.69
N GLN A 93 -3.89 8.64 18.96
CA GLN A 93 -3.30 9.84 19.53
C GLN A 93 -1.80 9.99 19.22
N SER A 94 -1.13 8.97 18.71
CA SER A 94 0.30 9.05 18.36
C SER A 94 0.58 8.85 16.87
N LEU A 95 -0.33 8.21 16.14
CA LEU A 95 -0.10 7.82 14.76
C LEU A 95 -0.01 9.04 13.84
N LYS A 96 1.17 9.21 13.22
CA LYS A 96 1.48 10.26 12.24
C LYS A 96 1.47 9.74 10.81
N SER A 97 1.77 8.46 10.62
CA SER A 97 1.81 7.79 9.31
C SER A 97 1.03 6.49 9.34
N LEU A 98 0.10 6.33 8.39
CA LEU A 98 -0.68 5.10 8.20
C LEU A 98 -0.58 4.69 6.74
N SER A 99 -0.11 3.46 6.50
CA SER A 99 -0.07 2.84 5.18
C SER A 99 -0.87 1.56 5.19
N LEU A 100 -1.88 1.47 4.34
CA LEU A 100 -2.74 0.31 4.15
C LEU A 100 -2.63 -0.11 2.69
N HIS A 101 -1.97 -1.24 2.44
CA HIS A 101 -1.75 -1.78 1.10
C HIS A 101 -2.53 -3.07 0.94
N SER A 102 -3.36 -3.19 -0.09
CA SER A 102 -4.02 -4.46 -0.39
C SER A 102 -3.04 -5.51 -0.91
N THR A 103 -3.42 -6.78 -0.78
CA THR A 103 -2.67 -7.86 -1.42
C THR A 103 -2.70 -7.65 -2.94
N PRO A 104 -1.58 -7.85 -3.63
CA PRO A 104 -1.59 -7.99 -5.08
C PRO A 104 -2.37 -9.23 -5.58
N GLU A 105 -2.85 -10.09 -4.68
CA GLU A 105 -3.38 -11.40 -5.05
C GLU A 105 -4.63 -11.36 -5.93
N TYR A 106 -4.43 -11.99 -7.09
CA TYR A 106 -5.32 -12.57 -8.08
C TYR A 106 -6.65 -11.90 -8.43
N TYR A 107 -7.59 -11.56 -7.55
CA TYR A 107 -8.92 -11.11 -8.03
C TYR A 107 -9.69 -10.13 -7.14
N ASN A 108 -9.16 -9.73 -5.98
CA ASN A 108 -9.92 -8.90 -5.03
C ASN A 108 -9.04 -7.84 -4.38
N PHE A 109 -8.68 -6.81 -5.14
CA PHE A 109 -8.07 -5.62 -4.55
C PHE A 109 -9.06 -4.95 -3.62
N ILE A 110 -8.61 -4.71 -2.40
CA ILE A 110 -9.44 -4.05 -1.39
C ILE A 110 -9.01 -2.62 -1.32
N THR A 111 -9.83 -1.80 -1.95
CA THR A 111 -9.64 -0.36 -1.97
C THR A 111 -10.30 0.24 -0.74
N VAL A 112 -9.76 1.35 -0.27
CA VAL A 112 -10.41 2.13 0.77
C VAL A 112 -11.78 2.57 0.27
N THR A 113 -12.81 2.26 1.06
CA THR A 113 -14.18 2.69 0.79
C THR A 113 -14.45 4.04 1.47
N PRO A 114 -15.51 4.78 1.09
CA PRO A 114 -15.90 6.02 1.78
C PRO A 114 -16.13 5.80 3.29
N ALA A 115 -16.65 4.64 3.69
CA ALA A 115 -16.85 4.31 5.09
C ALA A 115 -15.53 4.17 5.87
N ILE A 116 -14.51 3.58 5.25
CA ILE A 116 -13.16 3.47 5.84
C ILE A 116 -12.50 4.85 5.86
N ALA A 117 -12.62 5.63 4.78
CA ALA A 117 -12.09 6.99 4.74
C ALA A 117 -12.67 7.88 5.85
N ARG A 118 -14.00 7.85 6.06
CA ARG A 118 -14.65 8.56 7.19
C ARG A 118 -14.09 8.15 8.56
N ARG A 119 -13.85 6.85 8.73
CA ARG A 119 -13.25 6.28 9.93
C ARG A 119 -11.82 6.79 10.17
N ILE A 120 -11.03 6.93 9.10
CA ILE A 120 -9.67 7.48 9.17
C ILE A 120 -9.72 8.97 9.55
N VAL A 121 -10.56 9.74 8.86
CA VAL A 121 -10.73 11.19 9.08
C VAL A 121 -11.11 11.48 10.54
N ALA A 122 -12.10 10.76 11.06
CA ALA A 122 -12.63 10.99 12.40
C ALA A 122 -11.69 10.51 13.52
N GLY A 123 -10.88 9.49 13.27
CA GLY A 123 -10.20 8.78 14.35
C GLY A 123 -8.70 9.01 14.52
N PHE A 124 -8.00 9.63 13.57
CA PHE A 124 -6.54 9.83 13.68
C PHE A 124 -6.13 11.30 13.69
N PRO A 125 -6.28 12.02 14.84
CA PRO A 125 -6.10 13.46 14.96
C PRO A 125 -4.70 14.00 14.61
N HIS A 126 -3.68 13.15 14.55
CA HIS A 126 -2.30 13.53 14.26
C HIS A 126 -1.75 12.97 12.94
N LEU A 127 -2.62 12.34 12.14
CA LEU A 127 -2.21 11.74 10.88
C LEU A 127 -1.80 12.81 9.87
N THR A 128 -0.55 12.74 9.43
CA THR A 128 0.06 13.67 8.46
C THR A 128 0.46 12.97 7.16
N HIS A 129 0.64 11.65 7.19
CA HIS A 129 0.98 10.85 6.01
C HIS A 129 -0.02 9.68 5.90
N LEU A 130 -0.60 9.51 4.72
CA LEU A 130 -1.55 8.45 4.45
C LEU A 130 -1.19 7.75 3.14
N THR A 131 -1.00 6.44 3.18
CA THR A 131 -0.94 5.60 1.98
C THR A 131 -2.12 4.67 1.95
N VAL A 132 -2.90 4.71 0.88
CA VAL A 132 -4.10 3.89 0.72
C VAL A 132 -4.31 3.47 -0.73
N ASP A 133 -4.97 2.35 -0.91
CA ASP A 133 -5.35 1.86 -2.22
C ASP A 133 -6.72 2.42 -2.62
N ILE A 134 -6.84 2.93 -3.85
CA ILE A 134 -8.12 3.31 -4.47
C ILE A 134 -8.37 2.47 -5.72
N SER A 135 -9.62 2.38 -6.15
CA SER A 135 -9.98 1.59 -7.34
C SER A 135 -9.55 2.29 -8.62
N ALA A 136 -9.22 1.52 -9.66
CA ALA A 136 -8.97 2.06 -11.01
C ALA A 136 -10.15 2.92 -11.49
N ARG A 137 -11.39 2.46 -11.24
CA ARG A 137 -12.62 3.20 -11.57
C ARG A 137 -12.71 4.55 -10.86
N GLU A 138 -12.32 4.63 -9.59
CA GLU A 138 -12.28 5.90 -8.86
C GLU A 138 -11.22 6.85 -9.45
N ALA A 139 -10.04 6.33 -9.78
CA ALA A 139 -8.98 7.11 -10.43
C ALA A 139 -9.41 7.63 -11.82
N GLU A 140 -10.04 6.79 -12.64
CA GLU A 140 -10.59 7.17 -13.95
C GLU A 140 -11.65 8.24 -13.82
N ARG A 141 -12.59 8.09 -12.88
CA ARG A 141 -13.63 9.09 -12.65
C ARG A 141 -13.05 10.45 -12.26
N LEU A 142 -12.08 10.48 -11.35
CA LEU A 142 -11.40 11.72 -10.95
C LEU A 142 -10.68 12.39 -12.13
N PHE A 143 -10.13 11.59 -13.05
CA PHE A 143 -9.50 12.10 -14.27
C PHE A 143 -10.53 12.62 -15.28
N GLU A 144 -11.66 11.94 -15.47
CA GLU A 144 -12.76 12.41 -16.32
C GLU A 144 -13.36 13.72 -15.80
N GLU A 145 -13.57 13.82 -14.48
CA GLU A 145 -14.03 15.03 -13.81
C GLU A 145 -13.06 16.19 -14.07
N ALA A 146 -11.75 15.94 -13.98
CA ALA A 146 -10.70 16.94 -14.21
C ALA A 146 -10.59 17.39 -15.68
N THR A 147 -10.88 16.50 -16.62
CA THR A 147 -10.80 16.78 -18.07
C THR A 147 -12.13 17.27 -18.67
N GLY A 148 -13.21 17.27 -17.90
CA GLY A 148 -14.56 17.59 -18.38
C GLY A 148 -15.14 16.53 -19.31
N SER A 149 -14.57 15.32 -19.31
CA SER A 149 -15.00 14.19 -20.16
C SER A 149 -16.14 13.37 -19.55
N SER A 150 -16.57 13.70 -18.33
CA SER A 150 -17.60 12.93 -17.62
C SER A 150 -18.95 12.96 -18.33
N ASP A 151 -19.50 11.77 -18.56
CA ASP A 151 -20.86 11.58 -19.03
C ASP A 151 -21.82 11.96 -17.88
N ARG A 152 -22.45 13.14 -17.98
CA ARG A 152 -23.19 13.84 -16.90
C ARG A 152 -24.45 13.12 -16.37
N GLY A 153 -24.66 11.85 -16.71
CA GLY A 153 -25.88 11.10 -16.47
C GLY A 153 -25.83 10.07 -15.32
N GLN A 154 -24.66 9.75 -14.76
CA GLN A 154 -24.59 8.76 -13.66
C GLN A 154 -24.67 9.42 -12.27
N PRO A 155 -25.41 8.83 -11.32
CA PRO A 155 -25.39 9.26 -9.92
C PRO A 155 -23.97 9.26 -9.37
N GLN A 156 -23.51 10.43 -8.88
CA GLN A 156 -22.17 10.57 -8.33
C GLN A 156 -22.16 10.02 -6.90
N GLU A 157 -21.77 8.75 -6.75
CA GLU A 157 -21.52 8.17 -5.44
C GLU A 157 -20.29 8.82 -4.79
N SER A 158 -20.33 9.01 -3.47
CA SER A 158 -19.22 9.58 -2.71
C SER A 158 -17.95 8.71 -2.80
N THR A 159 -16.86 9.40 -3.05
CA THR A 159 -15.44 9.04 -3.02
C THR A 159 -14.88 8.48 -1.72
N ALA A 160 -13.87 7.62 -1.72
CA ALA A 160 -12.91 7.60 -0.62
C ALA A 160 -12.16 8.95 -0.57
N ILE A 161 -11.76 9.48 -1.74
CA ILE A 161 -11.12 10.80 -1.82
C ILE A 161 -12.04 11.93 -1.32
N ASP A 162 -13.35 11.89 -1.61
CA ASP A 162 -14.33 12.88 -1.11
C ASP A 162 -14.38 12.98 0.43
N GLU A 163 -14.02 11.89 1.10
CA GLU A 163 -13.96 11.84 2.55
C GLU A 163 -12.58 12.25 3.07
N LEU A 164 -11.51 11.77 2.43
CA LEU A 164 -10.12 12.07 2.84
C LEU A 164 -9.75 13.55 2.70
N VAL A 165 -10.34 14.28 1.73
CA VAL A 165 -10.12 15.73 1.55
C VAL A 165 -10.55 16.57 2.76
N LYS A 166 -11.33 16.00 3.68
CA LYS A 166 -11.74 16.64 4.93
C LYS A 166 -10.62 16.65 5.99
N MET A 167 -9.48 16.00 5.72
CA MET A 167 -8.30 16.03 6.58
C MET A 167 -7.43 17.24 6.28
N ASP A 168 -7.57 18.31 7.06
CA ASP A 168 -6.81 19.56 6.95
C ASP A 168 -5.30 19.43 7.24
N ARG A 169 -4.94 18.49 8.13
CA ARG A 169 -3.57 18.24 8.60
C ARG A 169 -2.72 17.33 7.71
N LEU A 170 -3.31 16.72 6.68
CA LEU A 170 -2.59 15.76 5.86
C LEU A 170 -1.53 16.49 5.03
N LYS A 171 -0.27 16.09 5.15
CA LYS A 171 0.89 16.65 4.42
C LYS A 171 1.21 15.84 3.17
N GLU A 172 1.17 14.51 3.27
CA GLU A 172 1.38 13.61 2.14
C GLU A 172 0.23 12.62 2.02
N ILE A 173 -0.27 12.46 0.81
CA ILE A 173 -1.13 11.34 0.44
C ILE A 173 -0.49 10.54 -0.69
N ARG A 174 -0.42 9.22 -0.51
CA ARG A 174 -0.01 8.29 -1.55
C ARG A 174 -1.18 7.37 -1.88
N LEU A 175 -1.61 7.40 -3.13
CA LEU A 175 -2.70 6.58 -3.63
C LEU A 175 -2.11 5.47 -4.48
N ALA A 176 -2.29 4.23 -4.06
CA ALA A 176 -2.00 3.09 -4.91
C ALA A 176 -3.23 2.77 -5.77
N VAL A 177 -3.03 2.65 -7.07
CA VAL A 177 -4.05 2.33 -8.06
C VAL A 177 -3.64 1.04 -8.73
N ASN A 178 -4.37 -0.04 -8.45
CA ASN A 178 -4.18 -1.30 -9.14
C ASN A 178 -4.93 -1.22 -10.47
N LEU A 179 -4.18 -1.21 -11.58
CA LEU A 179 -4.78 -1.18 -12.91
C LEU A 179 -5.39 -2.56 -13.22
N ASP A 180 -6.56 -2.57 -13.86
CA ASP A 180 -7.13 -3.81 -14.41
C ASP A 180 -6.38 -4.20 -15.69
N ASP A 181 -6.65 -5.38 -16.25
CA ASP A 181 -6.01 -5.86 -17.49
C ASP A 181 -6.32 -5.02 -18.74
N LYS A 182 -7.20 -4.01 -18.64
CA LYS A 182 -7.70 -3.24 -19.77
C LYS A 182 -6.88 -1.97 -20.01
N ALA A 183 -7.14 -1.36 -21.15
CA ALA A 183 -6.66 -0.01 -21.43
C ALA A 183 -7.37 0.99 -20.50
N SER A 184 -6.62 1.98 -20.03
CA SER A 184 -7.13 3.13 -19.27
C SER A 184 -6.49 4.41 -19.79
N ALA A 185 -6.95 5.57 -19.30
CA ALA A 185 -6.29 6.84 -19.55
C ALA A 185 -4.82 6.86 -19.08
N PHE A 186 -4.47 6.01 -18.11
CA PHE A 186 -3.14 5.97 -17.49
C PHE A 186 -2.22 4.93 -18.13
N ALA A 187 -2.74 3.98 -18.92
CA ALA A 187 -1.96 2.92 -19.54
C ALA A 187 -2.69 2.33 -20.76
N GLY A 188 -2.00 2.18 -21.89
CA GLY A 188 -2.62 1.67 -23.13
C GLY A 188 -3.13 0.23 -23.03
N GLU A 189 -2.54 -0.59 -22.16
CA GLU A 189 -2.97 -1.95 -21.80
C GLU A 189 -2.17 -2.43 -20.57
N ASN A 190 -2.70 -3.40 -19.82
CA ASN A 190 -2.06 -3.94 -18.62
C ASN A 190 -1.95 -5.46 -18.64
N LYS A 191 -2.16 -6.09 -19.81
CA LYS A 191 -2.10 -7.54 -19.94
C LYS A 191 -0.78 -7.98 -20.54
N TYR A 192 -0.06 -8.79 -19.79
CA TYR A 192 1.10 -9.54 -20.29
C TYR A 192 0.64 -10.65 -21.26
N ASP A 193 1.44 -10.96 -22.28
CA ASP A 193 1.29 -12.27 -22.92
C ASP A 193 1.73 -13.40 -21.98
N VAL A 194 1.25 -14.61 -22.24
CA VAL A 194 1.50 -15.76 -21.35
C VAL A 194 3.01 -16.08 -21.20
N MET A 195 3.83 -15.56 -22.11
CA MET A 195 5.22 -15.94 -22.30
C MET A 195 6.24 -14.95 -21.71
N GLY A 196 5.84 -13.85 -21.10
CA GLY A 196 6.85 -12.91 -20.63
C GLY A 196 7.54 -12.14 -21.78
N SER A 197 6.97 -12.13 -23.00
CA SER A 197 7.56 -11.50 -24.19
C SER A 197 7.10 -10.06 -24.49
N LYS A 198 5.96 -9.59 -23.96
CA LYS A 198 5.52 -8.20 -24.14
C LYS A 198 5.85 -7.31 -22.95
N SER A 199 6.64 -6.25 -23.17
CA SER A 199 6.79 -5.18 -22.18
C SER A 199 5.45 -4.44 -21.98
N PHE A 200 5.15 -4.04 -20.74
CA PHE A 200 4.01 -3.15 -20.52
C PHE A 200 4.17 -1.82 -21.28
N PRO A 201 3.08 -1.23 -21.79
CA PRO A 201 3.14 0.16 -22.22
C PRO A 201 3.45 1.04 -21.02
N ASN A 202 4.29 2.05 -21.20
CA ASN A 202 4.63 2.98 -20.12
C ASN A 202 3.37 3.63 -19.55
N VAL A 203 3.39 3.97 -18.26
CA VAL A 203 2.34 4.82 -17.68
C VAL A 203 2.29 6.14 -18.45
N ASN A 204 1.09 6.59 -18.80
CA ASN A 204 0.88 7.91 -19.37
C ASN A 204 1.13 8.96 -18.27
N VAL A 205 2.33 9.51 -18.27
CA VAL A 205 2.80 10.49 -17.29
C VAL A 205 1.90 11.72 -17.28
N GLU A 206 1.54 12.24 -18.45
CA GLU A 206 0.71 13.44 -18.58
C GLU A 206 -0.66 13.26 -17.91
N ASN A 207 -1.38 12.18 -18.25
CA ASN A 207 -2.69 11.89 -17.65
C ASN A 207 -2.59 11.61 -16.15
N THR A 208 -1.49 11.01 -15.71
CA THR A 208 -1.25 10.80 -14.27
C THR A 208 -1.05 12.12 -13.53
N LEU A 209 -0.34 13.08 -14.15
CA LEU A 209 -0.16 14.41 -13.56
C LEU A 209 -1.48 15.18 -13.49
N VAL A 210 -2.35 15.04 -14.50
CA VAL A 210 -3.70 15.60 -14.45
C VAL A 210 -4.47 15.03 -13.25
N LEU A 211 -4.45 13.71 -13.05
CA LEU A 211 -5.09 13.06 -11.89
C LEU A 211 -4.51 13.57 -10.56
N ALA A 212 -3.18 13.58 -10.42
CA ALA A 212 -2.52 14.01 -9.19
C ALA A 212 -2.84 15.48 -8.85
N ARG A 213 -2.87 16.36 -9.86
CA ARG A 213 -3.29 17.77 -9.69
C ARG A 213 -4.76 17.89 -9.33
N ALA A 214 -5.64 17.08 -9.93
CA ALA A 214 -7.07 17.08 -9.61
C ALA A 214 -7.30 16.74 -8.13
N ILE A 215 -6.64 15.70 -7.62
CA ILE A 215 -6.69 15.33 -6.20
C ILE A 215 -6.16 16.48 -5.33
N PHE A 216 -5.00 17.04 -5.68
CA PHE A 216 -4.42 18.15 -4.94
C PHE A 216 -5.37 19.35 -4.85
N ASN A 217 -5.97 19.74 -5.97
CA ASN A 217 -6.92 20.84 -6.04
C ASN A 217 -8.17 20.56 -5.20
N LYS A 218 -8.67 19.32 -5.22
CA LYS A 218 -9.81 18.92 -4.40
C LYS A 218 -9.56 19.08 -2.90
N PHE A 219 -8.36 18.74 -2.43
CA PHE A 219 -7.94 19.01 -1.05
C PHE A 219 -7.92 20.51 -0.72
N ARG A 220 -7.50 21.35 -1.67
CA ARG A 220 -7.46 22.81 -1.49
C ARG A 220 -8.84 23.47 -1.50
N GLU A 221 -9.75 22.98 -2.35
CA GLU A 221 -11.10 23.51 -2.47
C GLU A 221 -11.92 23.23 -1.21
N VAL A 222 -11.80 22.02 -0.66
CA VAL A 222 -12.55 21.62 0.54
C VAL A 222 -11.92 22.16 1.82
N SER A 223 -10.59 22.28 1.87
CA SER A 223 -9.87 22.82 3.02
C SER A 223 -9.08 24.06 2.62
N ALA A 224 -9.62 25.24 2.95
CA ALA A 224 -8.95 26.53 2.74
C ALA A 224 -7.59 26.64 3.45
N GLN A 225 -7.34 25.77 4.45
CA GLN A 225 -6.08 25.65 5.19
C GLN A 225 -5.38 24.31 4.94
N SER A 226 -5.62 23.69 3.79
CA SER A 226 -5.01 22.39 3.45
C SER A 226 -3.49 22.41 3.67
N SER A 227 -3.03 21.52 4.55
CA SER A 227 -1.61 21.29 4.83
C SER A 227 -0.96 20.38 3.79
N LEU A 228 -1.68 20.00 2.73
CA LEU A 228 -1.19 19.05 1.75
C LEU A 228 -0.01 19.65 0.97
N GLU A 229 1.11 18.95 1.04
CA GLU A 229 2.39 19.28 0.43
C GLU A 229 2.70 18.33 -0.73
N LYS A 230 2.23 17.07 -0.69
CA LYS A 230 2.56 16.04 -1.68
C LYS A 230 1.40 15.09 -1.96
N VAL A 231 1.18 14.81 -3.25
CA VAL A 231 0.32 13.72 -3.75
C VAL A 231 1.19 12.79 -4.58
N ALA A 232 1.23 11.51 -4.21
CA ALA A 232 1.90 10.46 -4.98
C ALA A 232 0.87 9.46 -5.50
N ILE A 233 0.92 9.15 -6.79
CA ILE A 233 0.11 8.12 -7.41
C ILE A 233 1.03 6.96 -7.77
N ARG A 234 0.77 5.78 -7.19
CA ARG A 234 1.49 4.54 -7.48
C ARG A 234 0.57 3.63 -8.28
N PHE A 235 0.90 3.34 -9.52
CA PHE A 235 0.25 2.31 -10.29
C PHE A 235 0.91 0.97 -10.04
N SER A 236 0.10 -0.07 -9.82
CA SER A 236 0.56 -1.45 -9.74
C SER A 236 -0.09 -2.27 -10.86
N ARG A 237 0.68 -3.20 -11.42
CA ARG A 237 0.34 -4.00 -12.59
C ARG A 237 0.73 -5.45 -12.39
N HIS A 238 -0.12 -6.38 -12.81
CA HIS A 238 0.16 -7.81 -12.74
C HIS A 238 0.92 -8.26 -13.98
N CYS A 239 2.08 -8.88 -13.80
CA CYS A 239 2.79 -9.56 -14.87
C CYS A 239 3.00 -11.04 -14.58
N PHE A 240 3.38 -11.73 -15.64
CA PHE A 240 3.96 -13.06 -15.56
C PHE A 240 5.41 -12.96 -16.04
N SER A 241 6.33 -13.49 -15.26
CA SER A 241 7.67 -13.83 -15.71
C SER A 241 7.66 -15.21 -16.39
N ASP A 242 8.81 -15.63 -16.96
CA ASP A 242 8.94 -16.91 -17.66
C ASP A 242 8.28 -18.06 -16.86
N ARG A 243 7.51 -18.90 -17.55
CA ARG A 243 6.77 -20.05 -16.99
C ARG A 243 5.67 -19.72 -15.98
N PHE A 244 4.86 -18.69 -16.25
CA PHE A 244 3.67 -18.34 -15.46
C PHE A 244 3.96 -17.91 -14.01
N GLN A 245 5.19 -17.53 -13.70
CA GLN A 245 5.52 -17.02 -12.37
C GLN A 245 4.99 -15.60 -12.23
N TYR A 246 4.05 -15.42 -11.32
CA TYR A 246 3.43 -14.12 -11.05
C TYR A 246 4.45 -13.11 -10.51
N ASP A 247 4.38 -11.89 -11.03
CA ASP A 247 5.21 -10.75 -10.63
C ASP A 247 4.36 -9.46 -10.68
N ILE A 248 4.85 -8.40 -10.02
CA ILE A 248 4.15 -7.11 -9.96
C ILE A 248 5.10 -6.01 -10.39
N VAL A 249 4.67 -5.21 -11.36
CA VAL A 249 5.38 -3.99 -11.74
C VAL A 249 4.68 -2.80 -11.13
N MET A 250 5.45 -1.95 -10.46
CA MET A 250 4.95 -0.71 -9.88
C MET A 250 5.58 0.50 -10.57
N THR A 251 4.81 1.57 -10.70
CA THR A 251 5.28 2.86 -11.20
C THR A 251 4.70 3.96 -10.33
N THR A 252 5.54 4.81 -9.76
CA THR A 252 5.10 5.92 -8.91
C THR A 252 5.38 7.24 -9.60
N ILE A 253 4.39 8.13 -9.61
CA ILE A 253 4.50 9.52 -10.07
C ILE A 253 4.04 10.41 -8.92
N SER A 254 4.85 11.41 -8.57
CA SER A 254 4.53 12.33 -7.48
C SER A 254 4.44 13.77 -7.97
N VAL A 255 3.49 14.49 -7.39
CA VAL A 255 3.34 15.93 -7.51
C VAL A 255 3.56 16.55 -6.14
N VAL A 256 4.46 17.54 -6.09
CA VAL A 256 4.79 18.29 -4.87
C VAL A 256 4.40 19.75 -5.04
N LYS A 257 3.93 20.36 -3.96
CA LYS A 257 3.65 21.79 -3.86
C LYS A 257 4.96 22.58 -3.98
N ASP A 258 5.09 23.42 -4.99
CA ASP A 258 6.16 24.41 -5.08
C ASP A 258 5.65 25.77 -5.54
N GLY A 259 5.20 26.59 -4.58
CA GLY A 259 4.55 27.87 -4.88
C GLY A 259 3.21 27.69 -5.63
N PRO A 260 2.89 28.52 -6.64
CA PRO A 260 1.69 28.35 -7.46
C PRO A 260 1.80 27.20 -8.48
N ASP A 261 3.01 26.69 -8.70
CA ASP A 261 3.31 25.65 -9.67
C ASP A 261 3.52 24.29 -9.00
N PHE A 262 3.46 23.23 -9.81
CA PHE A 262 3.65 21.86 -9.37
C PHE A 262 4.94 21.30 -9.96
N LYS A 263 5.83 20.79 -9.10
CA LYS A 263 7.01 20.05 -9.54
C LYS A 263 6.71 18.55 -9.54
N THR A 264 7.16 17.88 -10.60
CA THR A 264 7.31 16.43 -10.63
C THR A 264 8.54 16.01 -9.86
N GLU A 265 8.37 15.07 -8.93
CA GLU A 265 9.46 14.39 -8.23
C GLU A 265 9.42 12.90 -8.61
N GLY A 266 10.58 12.36 -8.99
CA GLY A 266 10.72 11.06 -9.66
C GLY A 266 11.34 11.26 -11.04
N ASP A 267 12.59 10.87 -11.21
CA ASP A 267 13.50 11.17 -12.32
C ASP A 267 13.25 10.36 -13.61
N GLY A 268 12.04 9.82 -13.81
CA GLY A 268 11.80 8.85 -14.87
C GLY A 268 12.68 7.60 -14.76
N ARG A 269 13.40 7.44 -13.63
CA ARG A 269 14.05 6.20 -13.24
C ARG A 269 13.21 5.58 -12.15
N TRP A 270 12.96 4.30 -12.39
CA TRP A 270 12.56 3.29 -11.44
C TRP A 270 13.13 3.61 -10.06
N ASP A 271 12.30 4.12 -9.16
CA ASP A 271 12.50 3.84 -7.74
C ASP A 271 12.26 2.33 -7.62
N TRP A 272 13.31 1.58 -7.88
CA TRP A 272 13.44 0.18 -7.53
C TRP A 272 13.50 0.14 -6.00
N ASP A 273 12.32 0.23 -5.37
CA ASP A 273 12.16 -0.13 -3.98
C ASP A 273 12.48 -1.63 -3.89
N PRO A 274 13.44 -2.07 -3.06
CA PRO A 274 13.84 -3.48 -2.94
C PRO A 274 12.73 -4.41 -2.40
N GLU A 275 11.45 -4.02 -2.47
CA GLU A 275 10.25 -4.85 -2.34
C GLU A 275 10.11 -5.88 -3.49
N ARG A 276 11.23 -6.52 -3.89
CA ARG A 276 11.19 -7.81 -4.58
C ARG A 276 10.54 -8.83 -3.65
N VAL A 277 9.22 -8.98 -3.73
CA VAL A 277 8.60 -10.30 -3.66
C VAL A 277 8.81 -10.94 -5.02
N SER A 278 10.06 -11.27 -5.32
CA SER A 278 10.34 -12.29 -6.32
C SER A 278 9.89 -13.60 -5.69
N MET A 279 8.72 -14.09 -6.08
CA MET A 279 8.38 -15.50 -5.83
C MET A 279 9.41 -16.45 -6.49
N GLY A 280 10.24 -15.94 -7.41
CA GLY A 280 11.35 -16.66 -8.04
C GLY A 280 12.57 -16.92 -7.14
N LEU A 281 12.86 -16.07 -6.14
CA LEU A 281 14.00 -16.29 -5.23
C LEU A 281 13.72 -17.40 -4.20
N TRP A 282 12.44 -17.70 -3.98
CA TRP A 282 11.98 -18.78 -3.12
C TRP A 282 12.40 -20.17 -3.64
N ASN A 283 12.40 -20.37 -4.96
CA ASN A 283 12.79 -21.66 -5.55
C ASN A 283 14.32 -21.87 -5.59
N GLN A 284 15.13 -20.81 -5.63
CA GLN A 284 16.60 -20.93 -5.63
C GLN A 284 17.18 -21.12 -4.23
N ILE A 285 16.58 -20.50 -3.20
CA ILE A 285 17.00 -20.71 -1.80
C ILE A 285 16.61 -22.13 -1.34
N VAL A 286 15.43 -22.64 -1.73
CA VAL A 286 15.01 -24.01 -1.40
C VAL A 286 15.87 -25.06 -2.13
N GLN A 287 16.34 -24.79 -3.34
CA GLN A 287 17.28 -25.69 -4.03
C GLN A 287 18.68 -25.67 -3.40
N ALA A 288 19.20 -24.50 -3.01
CA ALA A 288 20.50 -24.40 -2.35
C ALA A 288 20.54 -25.08 -0.97
N ASP A 289 19.45 -25.01 -0.18
CA ASP A 289 19.37 -25.64 1.13
C ASP A 289 19.20 -27.17 1.05
N SER A 290 18.52 -27.64 -0.02
CA SER A 290 18.42 -29.08 -0.30
C SER A 290 19.74 -29.71 -0.77
N GLU A 291 20.60 -28.96 -1.45
CA GLU A 291 21.94 -29.44 -1.86
C GLU A 291 22.96 -29.42 -0.71
N ILE A 292 22.83 -28.49 0.24
CA ILE A 292 23.68 -28.46 1.44
C ILE A 292 23.31 -29.62 2.38
N THR A 293 22.02 -29.90 2.56
CA THR A 293 21.56 -31.01 3.42
C THR A 293 21.93 -32.38 2.81
N ARG A 294 21.92 -32.51 1.48
CA ARG A 294 22.28 -33.76 0.78
C ARG A 294 23.78 -34.02 0.65
N ARG A 295 24.63 -33.07 1.04
CA ARG A 295 26.10 -33.23 1.12
C ARG A 295 26.60 -33.46 2.55
N ALA A 296 25.71 -33.42 3.53
CA ALA A 296 26.00 -33.64 4.95
C ALA A 296 25.59 -35.04 5.46
N ASP A 297 24.96 -35.85 4.59
CA ASP A 297 24.71 -37.30 4.75
C ASP A 297 25.60 -38.09 3.78
#